data_AF-A0A4Q5TLW3-F1
#
_entry.id   AF-A0A4Q5TLW3-F1
#
_cell.length_a   1.000
_cell.length_b   1.000
_cell.length_c   1.000
_cell.angle_alpha   90.00
_cell.angle_beta   90.00
_cell.angle_gamma   90.00
#
_symmetry.space_group_name_H-M   'P 1'
#
loop_
_entity.id
_entity.type
_entity.pdbx_description
1 polymer ?
#
loop_
_entity_poly.entity_id
_entity_poly.type
_entity_poly.pdbx_seq_one_letter_code
_entity_poly.pdbx_strand_id
1 'polypeptide(L)'
;MSDILIGNYSPEEVTIVISAAGASEQITGFADGTFISATRLVAASEPYIGSDITGGRVKRRNRSMNVTITLHQYAASNTFLQALQRADEEDSGNRYVASCTIKDNSGQTLFFSNQTIIATTPDVTFSSTTETRDWTLFMFNTDNQIGGNTLISDSTVQAIETLGGEVDAKWRVNA
;
A
#
# COMPACT_ATOMS: atom_id res chain seq x y z
N MET A 1 -26.66 17.54 21.07
CA MET A 1 -25.23 17.26 21.28
C MET A 1 -24.68 16.86 19.92
N SER A 2 -23.50 17.35 19.52
CA SER A 2 -22.81 16.78 18.37
C SER A 2 -22.28 15.41 18.80
N ASP A 3 -22.85 14.33 18.26
CA ASP A 3 -22.34 12.99 18.55
C ASP A 3 -20.87 12.91 18.13
N ILE A 4 -20.04 12.35 19.02
CA ILE A 4 -18.62 12.13 18.73
C ILE A 4 -18.55 10.88 17.85
N LEU A 5 -18.11 11.05 16.60
CA LEU A 5 -17.85 9.94 15.71
C LEU A 5 -16.55 9.25 16.14
N ILE A 6 -16.64 7.96 16.48
CA ILE A 6 -15.49 7.13 16.88
C ILE A 6 -14.98 6.38 15.64
N GLY A 7 -13.66 6.30 15.51
CA GLY A 7 -13.01 5.48 14.49
C GLY A 7 -12.19 4.37 15.14
N ASN A 8 -12.17 3.22 14.49
CA ASN A 8 -11.46 2.04 14.98
C ASN A 8 -10.36 1.65 14.00
N TYR A 9 -9.17 1.37 14.51
CA TYR A 9 -8.07 0.82 13.72
C TYR A 9 -7.67 -0.53 14.31
N SER A 10 -7.66 -1.56 13.46
CA SER A 10 -7.20 -2.89 13.83
C SER A 10 -6.02 -3.28 12.93
N PRO A 11 -4.79 -3.36 13.47
CA PRO A 11 -3.63 -3.85 12.73
C PRO A 11 -3.86 -5.26 12.14
N GLU A 12 -4.65 -6.09 12.83
CA GLU A 12 -4.96 -7.47 12.41
C GLU A 12 -5.90 -7.53 11.19
N GLU A 13 -6.66 -6.46 10.93
CA GLU A 13 -7.55 -6.37 9.78
C GLU A 13 -6.85 -5.86 8.51
N VAL A 14 -5.55 -5.58 8.59
CA VAL A 14 -4.73 -5.24 7.42
C VAL A 14 -4.34 -6.51 6.68
N THR A 15 -4.73 -6.58 5.42
CA THR A 15 -4.50 -7.75 4.56
C THR A 15 -3.65 -7.36 3.36
N ILE A 16 -2.64 -8.18 3.07
CA ILE A 16 -1.86 -8.10 1.84
C ILE A 16 -2.01 -9.40 1.08
N VAL A 17 -2.44 -9.33 -0.18
CA VAL A 17 -2.53 -10.50 -1.07
C VAL A 17 -1.65 -10.27 -2.27
N ILE A 18 -0.80 -11.26 -2.58
CA ILE A 18 0.05 -11.27 -3.76
C ILE A 18 -0.31 -12.48 -4.60
N SER A 19 -0.57 -12.26 -5.88
CA SER A 19 -0.92 -13.33 -6.83
C SER A 19 -0.07 -13.24 -8.09
N ALA A 20 0.62 -14.33 -8.43
CA ALA A 20 1.50 -14.43 -9.60
C ALA A 20 1.47 -15.85 -10.18
N ALA A 21 1.54 -15.98 -11.50
CA ALA A 21 1.65 -17.26 -12.21
C ALA A 21 0.63 -18.37 -11.79
N GLY A 22 -0.57 -17.97 -11.32
CA GLY A 22 -1.62 -18.90 -10.84
C GLY A 22 -1.52 -19.29 -9.37
N ALA A 23 -0.50 -18.83 -8.65
CA ALA A 23 -0.41 -18.92 -7.19
C ALA A 23 -0.91 -17.62 -6.55
N SER A 24 -1.57 -17.73 -5.40
CA SER A 24 -1.99 -16.58 -4.59
C SER A 24 -1.71 -16.87 -3.13
N GLU A 25 -1.07 -15.93 -2.44
CA GLU A 25 -0.72 -16.04 -1.03
C GLU A 25 -1.11 -14.76 -0.30
N GLN A 26 -1.70 -14.92 0.88
CA GLN A 26 -1.89 -13.82 1.82
C GLN A 26 -0.65 -13.70 2.69
N ILE A 27 -0.05 -12.51 2.75
CA ILE A 27 1.14 -12.26 3.54
C ILE A 27 0.78 -12.25 5.03
N THR A 28 1.55 -12.97 5.82
CA THR A 28 1.39 -13.11 7.27
C THR A 28 2.75 -13.01 7.98
N GLY A 29 2.72 -12.86 9.31
CA GLY A 29 3.93 -12.76 10.13
C GLY A 29 4.58 -11.37 10.09
N PHE A 30 3.75 -10.33 10.11
CA PHE A 30 4.19 -8.95 10.25
C PHE A 30 5.02 -8.76 11.53
N ALA A 31 6.08 -7.96 11.44
CA ALA A 31 6.85 -7.58 12.62
C ALA A 31 6.07 -6.59 13.50
N ASP A 32 6.49 -6.47 14.76
CA ASP A 32 5.97 -5.44 15.66
C ASP A 32 6.41 -4.03 15.20
N GLY A 33 5.56 -3.03 15.46
CA GLY A 33 5.77 -1.65 15.04
C GLY A 33 5.26 -1.35 13.63
N THR A 34 6.13 -0.80 12.77
CA THR A 34 5.75 -0.44 11.39
C THR A 34 5.98 -1.64 10.47
N PHE A 35 4.90 -2.22 9.96
CA PHE A 35 4.97 -3.41 9.11
C PHE A 35 4.68 -3.14 7.63
N ILE A 36 4.11 -1.98 7.29
CA ILE A 36 3.88 -1.54 5.91
C ILE A 36 4.26 -0.07 5.78
N SER A 37 5.08 0.26 4.80
CA SER A 37 5.38 1.63 4.39
C SER A 37 5.20 1.76 2.88
N ALA A 38 4.32 2.65 2.43
CA ALA A 38 4.02 2.85 1.01
C ALA A 38 4.36 4.28 0.60
N THR A 39 5.34 4.44 -0.30
CA THR A 39 5.83 5.75 -0.74
C THR A 39 5.76 5.86 -2.26
N ARG A 40 5.40 7.05 -2.78
CA ARG A 40 5.44 7.29 -4.22
C ARG A 40 6.89 7.40 -4.69
N LEU A 41 7.19 6.79 -5.83
CA LEU A 41 8.51 6.90 -6.45
C LEU A 41 8.84 8.35 -6.85
N VAL A 42 7.83 9.07 -7.36
CA VAL A 42 7.96 10.47 -7.78
C VAL A 42 6.78 11.26 -7.23
N ALA A 43 7.04 12.50 -6.82
CA ALA A 43 6.02 13.42 -6.35
C ALA A 43 4.92 13.63 -7.41
N ALA A 44 3.67 13.74 -6.94
CA ALA A 44 2.51 13.95 -7.81
C ALA A 44 2.59 15.26 -8.61
N SER A 45 3.14 16.29 -7.98
CA SER A 45 3.35 17.60 -8.57
C SER A 45 4.58 18.24 -7.95
N GLU A 46 5.47 18.74 -8.79
CA GLU A 46 6.66 19.47 -8.35
C GLU A 46 6.40 20.97 -8.53
N PRO A 47 6.36 21.76 -7.45
CA PRO A 47 6.19 23.20 -7.55
C PRO A 47 7.47 23.86 -8.08
N TYR A 48 7.31 24.89 -8.90
CA TYR A 48 8.39 25.74 -9.37
C TYR A 48 8.05 27.19 -9.06
N ILE A 49 9.03 27.94 -8.55
CA ILE A 49 8.90 29.37 -8.30
C ILE A 49 10.09 30.05 -8.97
N GLY A 50 9.79 30.97 -9.89
CA GLY A 50 10.78 31.81 -10.55
C GLY A 50 11.34 32.89 -9.61
N SER A 51 12.47 33.49 -9.99
CA SER A 51 13.03 34.63 -9.24
C SER A 51 12.14 35.87 -9.24
N ASP A 52 11.13 35.91 -10.12
CA ASP A 52 10.09 36.94 -10.20
C ASP A 52 8.81 36.57 -9.41
N ILE A 53 8.85 35.51 -8.59
CA ILE A 53 7.72 35.03 -7.78
C ILE A 53 6.57 34.46 -8.63
N THR A 54 6.77 34.27 -9.95
CA THR A 54 5.80 33.52 -10.74
C THR A 54 5.85 32.03 -10.41
N GLY A 55 4.67 31.44 -10.22
CA GLY A 55 4.52 30.06 -9.77
C GLY A 55 4.02 29.12 -10.87
N GLY A 56 4.56 27.92 -10.90
CA GLY A 56 4.09 26.81 -11.74
C GLY A 56 4.13 25.48 -10.98
N ARG A 57 3.54 24.43 -11.58
CA ARG A 57 3.72 23.05 -11.10
C ARG A 57 3.85 22.07 -12.26
N VAL A 58 4.76 21.12 -12.14
CA VAL A 58 4.89 20.01 -13.09
C VAL A 58 4.09 18.83 -12.57
N LYS A 59 2.97 18.51 -13.23
CA LYS A 59 2.15 17.35 -12.86
C LYS A 59 2.74 16.06 -13.44
N ARG A 60 2.99 15.07 -12.59
CA ARG A 60 3.45 13.74 -13.01
C ARG A 60 2.32 12.73 -12.84
N ARG A 61 2.00 12.00 -13.92
CA ARG A 61 0.98 10.94 -13.90
C ARG A 61 1.54 9.58 -13.45
N ASN A 62 2.85 9.47 -13.20
CA ASN A 62 3.45 8.25 -12.69
C ASN A 62 2.99 8.00 -11.25
N ARG A 63 2.15 6.98 -11.06
CA ARG A 63 1.59 6.57 -9.75
C ARG A 63 2.34 5.40 -9.12
N SER A 64 3.49 5.01 -9.68
CA SER A 64 4.25 3.88 -9.14
C SER A 64 4.74 4.15 -7.72
N MET A 65 4.74 3.11 -6.89
CA MET A 65 5.04 3.18 -5.47
C MET A 65 6.08 2.13 -5.06
N ASN A 66 6.95 2.50 -4.14
CA ASN A 66 7.77 1.57 -3.37
C ASN A 66 7.01 1.23 -2.09
N VAL A 67 6.74 -0.05 -1.90
CA VAL A 67 6.11 -0.56 -0.69
C VAL A 67 7.08 -1.47 0.03
N THR A 68 7.40 -1.13 1.27
CA THR A 68 8.21 -1.98 2.15
C THR A 68 7.27 -2.75 3.09
N ILE A 69 7.41 -4.07 3.10
CA ILE A 69 6.72 -4.97 4.03
C ILE A 69 7.76 -5.55 4.99
N THR A 70 7.54 -5.36 6.28
CA THR A 70 8.44 -5.84 7.32
C THR A 70 7.85 -7.08 7.99
N LEU A 71 8.53 -8.21 7.84
CA LEU A 71 8.13 -9.50 8.39
C LEU A 71 9.11 -9.97 9.47
N HIS A 72 8.65 -10.72 10.45
CA HIS A 72 9.55 -11.37 11.41
C HIS A 72 10.28 -12.56 10.75
N GLN A 73 11.47 -12.92 11.23
CA GLN A 73 12.31 -13.97 10.62
C GLN A 73 11.61 -15.34 10.45
N TYR A 74 10.67 -15.69 11.32
CA TYR A 74 9.95 -16.99 11.26
C TYR A 74 8.75 -17.01 10.30
N ALA A 75 8.45 -15.91 9.61
CA ALA A 75 7.23 -15.82 8.79
C ALA A 75 7.33 -16.73 7.56
N ALA A 76 6.32 -17.57 7.34
CA ALA A 76 6.26 -18.44 6.16
C ALA A 76 6.25 -17.65 4.85
N SER A 77 5.66 -16.45 4.87
CA SER A 77 5.63 -15.54 3.72
C SER A 77 7.02 -15.09 3.26
N ASN A 78 8.06 -15.15 4.10
CA ASN A 78 9.44 -14.92 3.64
C ASN A 78 9.86 -15.94 2.57
N THR A 79 9.47 -17.21 2.74
CA THR A 79 9.80 -18.28 1.77
C THR A 79 9.02 -18.08 0.47
N PHE A 80 7.75 -17.68 0.54
CA PHE A 80 6.95 -17.35 -0.64
C PHE A 80 7.55 -16.18 -1.42
N LEU A 81 7.88 -15.07 -0.75
CA LEU A 81 8.48 -13.89 -1.38
C LEU A 81 9.85 -14.23 -2.00
N GLN A 82 10.67 -15.02 -1.32
CA GLN A 82 11.94 -15.47 -1.89
C GLN A 82 11.77 -16.37 -3.12
N ALA A 83 10.75 -17.25 -3.12
CA ALA A 83 10.46 -18.10 -4.27
C ALA A 83 9.95 -17.28 -5.46
N LEU A 84 9.07 -16.31 -5.21
CA LEU A 84 8.57 -15.39 -6.23
C LEU A 84 9.69 -14.56 -6.84
N GLN A 85 10.55 -13.96 -6.01
CA GLN A 85 11.68 -13.14 -6.47
C GLN A 85 12.65 -13.95 -7.33
N ARG A 86 13.02 -15.16 -6.89
CA ARG A 86 13.92 -16.03 -7.66
C ARG A 86 13.29 -16.46 -9.00
N ALA A 87 12.00 -16.78 -9.00
CA ALA A 87 11.31 -17.18 -10.22
C ALA A 87 11.23 -16.04 -11.25
N ASP A 88 11.00 -14.80 -10.78
CA ASP A 88 11.03 -13.60 -11.62
C ASP A 88 12.44 -13.28 -12.14
N GLU A 89 13.49 -13.51 -11.34
CA GLU A 89 14.88 -13.30 -11.76
C GLU A 89 15.36 -14.31 -12.81
N GLU A 90 14.91 -15.57 -12.73
CA GLU A 90 15.25 -16.62 -13.69
C GLU A 90 14.43 -16.55 -15.00
N ASP A 91 13.23 -15.97 -14.96
CA ASP A 91 12.37 -15.78 -16.13
C ASP A 91 12.76 -14.51 -16.89
N SER A 92 12.98 -14.62 -18.20
CA SER A 92 13.18 -13.44 -19.06
C SER A 92 11.86 -12.80 -19.51
N GLY A 93 10.73 -13.44 -19.19
CA GLY A 93 9.38 -12.97 -19.48
C GLY A 93 8.79 -12.14 -18.34
N ASN A 94 7.46 -11.94 -18.42
CA ASN A 94 6.68 -11.21 -17.42
C ASN A 94 5.76 -12.16 -16.63
N ARG A 95 6.09 -13.45 -16.56
CA ARG A 95 5.18 -14.46 -15.99
C ARG A 95 4.96 -14.27 -14.48
N TYR A 96 5.98 -13.78 -13.79
CA TYR A 96 6.01 -13.63 -12.33
C TYR A 96 5.78 -12.19 -11.85
N VAL A 97 5.51 -11.26 -12.78
CA VAL A 97 4.96 -9.96 -12.44
C VAL A 97 3.62 -10.17 -11.74
N ALA A 98 3.58 -9.83 -10.45
CA ALA A 98 2.49 -10.14 -9.56
C ALA A 98 1.42 -9.04 -9.55
N SER A 99 0.19 -9.42 -9.26
CA SER A 99 -0.78 -8.48 -8.70
C SER A 99 -0.61 -8.39 -7.19
N CYS A 100 -0.71 -7.19 -6.63
CA CYS A 100 -0.61 -6.95 -5.20
C CYS A 100 -1.76 -6.05 -4.74
N THR A 101 -2.46 -6.50 -3.71
CA THR A 101 -3.52 -5.76 -3.03
C THR A 101 -3.14 -5.60 -1.57
N ILE A 102 -3.14 -4.37 -1.07
CA ILE A 102 -2.94 -4.03 0.34
C ILE A 102 -4.18 -3.28 0.79
N LYS A 103 -4.88 -3.81 1.78
CA LYS A 103 -6.15 -3.25 2.23
C LYS A 103 -6.23 -3.22 3.75
N ASP A 104 -6.61 -2.08 4.30
CA ASP A 104 -7.10 -2.00 5.67
C ASP A 104 -8.60 -2.30 5.66
N ASN A 105 -9.02 -3.46 6.20
CA ASN A 105 -10.44 -3.81 6.26
C ASN A 105 -11.20 -3.06 7.36
N SER A 106 -10.50 -2.54 8.37
CA SER A 106 -11.07 -1.66 9.40
C SER A 106 -11.32 -0.24 8.88
N GLY A 107 -10.81 0.05 7.67
CA GLY A 107 -10.75 1.39 7.10
C GLY A 107 -11.12 1.46 5.62
N GLN A 108 -10.70 2.58 5.04
CA GLN A 108 -10.92 2.91 3.62
C GLN A 108 -9.63 2.90 2.79
N THR A 109 -8.50 2.57 3.41
CA THR A 109 -7.20 2.59 2.73
C THR A 109 -7.01 1.32 1.89
N LEU A 110 -6.70 1.51 0.61
CA LEU A 110 -6.48 0.47 -0.37
C LEU A 110 -5.34 0.88 -1.30
N PHE A 111 -4.38 -0.03 -1.49
CA PHE A 111 -3.40 0.05 -2.56
C PHE A 111 -3.56 -1.18 -3.45
N PHE A 112 -3.67 -0.96 -4.75
CA PHE A 112 -3.79 -2.03 -5.73
C PHE A 112 -2.87 -1.78 -6.91
N SER A 113 -2.14 -2.80 -7.32
CA SER A 113 -1.45 -2.81 -8.61
C SER A 113 -1.56 -4.20 -9.23
N ASN A 114 -1.80 -4.24 -10.54
CA ASN A 114 -1.77 -5.47 -11.32
C ASN A 114 -0.35 -5.85 -11.77
N GLN A 115 0.63 -4.98 -11.52
CA GLN A 115 2.02 -5.15 -11.94
C GLN A 115 2.94 -4.78 -10.78
N THR A 116 3.38 -5.79 -10.05
CA THR A 116 4.23 -5.65 -8.86
C THR A 116 5.39 -6.63 -8.96
N ILE A 117 6.58 -6.15 -8.65
CA ILE A 117 7.79 -6.97 -8.58
C ILE A 117 8.44 -6.83 -7.21
N ILE A 118 9.25 -7.80 -6.83
CA ILE A 118 10.13 -7.67 -5.66
C ILE A 118 11.38 -6.91 -6.12
N ALA A 119 11.51 -5.66 -5.68
CA ALA A 119 12.58 -4.77 -6.12
C ALA A 119 13.93 -5.14 -5.52
N THR A 120 13.93 -5.58 -4.25
CA THR A 120 15.16 -5.91 -3.52
C THR A 120 14.84 -6.95 -2.44
N THR A 121 15.72 -7.94 -2.31
CA THR A 121 15.67 -8.93 -1.23
C THR A 121 16.10 -8.29 0.10
N PRO A 122 15.58 -8.76 1.24
CA PRO A 122 15.93 -8.22 2.55
C PRO A 122 17.38 -8.54 2.92
N ASP A 123 18.00 -7.66 3.69
CA ASP A 123 19.26 -7.96 4.37
C ASP A 123 19.07 -9.07 5.41
N VAL A 124 20.02 -10.01 5.44
CA VAL A 124 19.97 -11.18 6.32
C VAL A 124 20.97 -11.03 7.47
N THR A 125 20.46 -10.56 8.61
CA THR A 125 21.18 -10.55 9.89
C THR A 125 20.73 -11.73 10.76
N PHE A 126 21.68 -12.34 11.48
CA PHE A 126 21.44 -13.30 12.55
C PHE A 126 21.99 -12.73 13.85
N SER A 127 21.17 -12.64 14.89
CA SER A 127 21.54 -12.10 16.19
C SER A 127 21.03 -12.99 17.33
N SER A 128 21.25 -12.57 18.58
CA SER A 128 20.69 -13.22 19.76
C SER A 128 19.19 -12.95 19.97
N THR A 129 18.59 -12.07 19.17
CA THR A 129 17.19 -11.66 19.24
C THR A 129 16.46 -11.93 17.92
N THR A 130 15.13 -11.81 17.94
CA THR A 130 14.33 -11.92 16.72
C THR A 130 14.61 -10.72 15.82
N GLU A 131 15.10 -11.00 14.62
CA GLU A 131 15.30 -9.99 13.58
C GLU A 131 14.12 -9.93 12.61
N THR A 132 14.04 -8.84 11.87
CA THR A 132 13.05 -8.61 10.82
C THR A 132 13.65 -8.76 9.41
N ARG A 133 12.78 -8.85 8.41
CA ARG A 133 13.10 -8.91 6.99
C ARG A 133 12.24 -7.89 6.26
N ASP A 134 12.90 -6.90 5.67
CA ASP A 134 12.26 -5.82 4.92
C ASP A 134 12.22 -6.14 3.43
N TRP A 135 11.04 -6.53 2.95
CA TRP A 135 10.81 -6.80 1.54
C TRP A 135 10.34 -5.53 0.83
N THR A 136 11.10 -5.08 -0.16
CA THR A 136 10.69 -3.93 -0.98
C THR A 136 10.01 -4.40 -2.25
N LEU A 137 8.74 -4.06 -2.40
CA LEU A 137 7.93 -4.25 -3.58
C LEU A 137 7.92 -2.96 -4.40
N PHE A 138 8.06 -3.09 -5.72
CA PHE A 138 7.79 -2.01 -6.65
C PHE A 138 6.45 -2.26 -7.33
N MET A 139 5.47 -1.41 -7.02
CA MET A 139 4.12 -1.46 -7.60
C MET A 139 4.03 -0.45 -8.75
N PHE A 140 3.84 -0.92 -9.98
CA PHE A 140 3.67 -0.08 -11.16
C PHE A 140 2.24 0.46 -11.23
N ASN A 141 2.10 1.75 -11.57
CA ASN A 141 0.80 2.42 -11.80
C ASN A 141 -0.26 2.09 -10.74
N THR A 142 0.13 2.18 -9.46
CA THR A 142 -0.71 1.85 -8.32
C THR A 142 -1.98 2.70 -8.28
N ASP A 143 -3.11 2.05 -8.09
CA ASP A 143 -4.33 2.69 -7.62
C ASP A 143 -4.24 2.81 -6.10
N ASN A 144 -4.28 4.05 -5.61
CA ASN A 144 -4.12 4.34 -4.20
C ASN A 144 -5.30 5.16 -3.68
N GLN A 145 -5.99 4.58 -2.70
CA GLN A 145 -7.01 5.23 -1.93
C GLN A 145 -6.51 5.30 -0.49
N ILE A 146 -6.36 6.51 0.04
CA ILE A 146 -5.99 6.73 1.44
C ILE A 146 -7.21 7.32 2.12
N GLY A 147 -7.76 6.60 3.08
CA GLY A 147 -8.98 7.00 3.77
C GLY A 147 -8.88 6.78 5.28
N GLY A 148 -9.90 7.27 5.99
CA GLY A 148 -10.01 7.13 7.44
C GLY A 148 -10.93 5.99 7.86
N ASN A 149 -10.99 5.76 9.17
CA ASN A 149 -11.74 4.66 9.79
C ASN A 149 -12.93 5.15 10.63
N THR A 150 -13.40 6.37 10.36
CA THR A 150 -14.56 7.00 11.01
C THR A 150 -15.71 7.13 10.02
N LEU A 151 -16.94 7.25 10.53
CA LEU A 151 -18.07 7.71 9.73
C LEU A 151 -17.82 9.13 9.20
N ILE A 152 -18.43 9.43 8.06
CA ILE A 152 -18.27 10.66 7.29
C ILE A 152 -19.60 11.41 7.30
N SER A 153 -19.55 12.68 7.70
CA SER A 153 -20.73 13.55 7.71
C SER A 153 -21.22 13.84 6.29
N ASP A 154 -22.53 14.05 6.13
CA ASP A 154 -23.16 14.27 4.82
C ASP A 154 -22.54 15.43 4.03
N SER A 155 -22.15 16.52 4.70
CA SER A 155 -21.47 17.65 4.07
C SER A 155 -20.11 17.24 3.46
N THR A 156 -19.41 16.33 4.12
CA THR A 156 -18.13 15.79 3.66
C THR A 156 -18.34 14.78 2.54
N VAL A 157 -19.38 13.93 2.64
CA VAL A 157 -19.77 13.02 1.55
C VAL A 157 -20.07 13.80 0.27
N GLN A 158 -20.88 14.86 0.34
CA GLN A 158 -21.19 15.71 -0.80
C GLN A 158 -19.94 16.38 -1.39
N ALA A 159 -19.00 16.80 -0.53
CA ALA A 159 -17.73 17.36 -1.00
C ALA A 159 -16.87 16.31 -1.73
N ILE A 160 -16.82 15.07 -1.25
CA ILE A 160 -16.11 13.96 -1.90
C ILE A 160 -16.75 13.62 -3.26
N GLU A 161 -18.07 13.49 -3.30
CA GLU A 161 -18.82 13.20 -4.53
C GLU A 161 -18.68 14.31 -5.58
N THR A 162 -18.63 15.57 -5.15
CA THR A 162 -18.36 16.72 -6.04
C THR A 162 -16.98 16.63 -6.68
N LEU A 163 -16.00 16.05 -5.98
CA LEU A 163 -14.65 15.79 -6.50
C LEU A 163 -14.57 14.51 -7.36
N GLY A 164 -15.70 13.80 -7.52
CA GLY A 164 -15.79 12.55 -8.28
C GLY A 164 -15.36 11.30 -7.50
N GLY A 165 -15.22 11.39 -6.18
CA GLY A 165 -15.00 10.24 -5.31
C GLY A 165 -16.30 9.55 -4.93
N GLU A 166 -16.22 8.28 -4.54
CA GLU A 166 -17.38 7.51 -4.06
C GLU A 166 -17.19 7.14 -2.58
N VAL A 167 -18.25 7.31 -1.79
CA VAL A 167 -18.28 6.91 -0.38
C VAL A 167 -19.28 5.77 -0.21
N ASP A 168 -18.79 4.60 0.19
CA ASP A 168 -19.61 3.43 0.53
C ASP A 168 -20.65 3.80 1.61
N ALA A 169 -21.87 3.28 1.47
CA ALA A 169 -22.97 3.52 2.40
C ALA A 169 -22.57 3.25 3.86
N LYS A 170 -21.73 2.24 4.14
CA LYS A 170 -21.30 1.91 5.50
C LYS A 170 -20.50 3.01 6.20
N TRP A 171 -19.93 3.95 5.44
CA TRP A 171 -19.16 5.08 5.98
C TRP A 171 -19.99 6.35 6.12
N ARG A 172 -21.24 6.36 5.68
CA ARG A 172 -22.12 7.54 5.81
C ARG A 172 -22.77 7.54 7.18
N VAL A 173 -22.83 8.71 7.82
CA VAL A 173 -23.53 8.85 9.11
C VAL A 173 -25.03 8.53 8.97
N ASN A 174 -25.63 8.86 7.83
CA ASN A 174 -27.06 8.67 7.56
C ASN A 174 -27.28 7.69 6.39
N ALA A 175 -26.72 6.49 6.48
CA ALA A 175 -26.84 5.44 5.47
C ALA A 175 -28.29 4.98 5.23
#